data_AF-A0A7Y4NCD1-F1
#
_entry.id   AF-A0A7Y4NCD1-F1
#
_cell.length_a   1.000
_cell.length_b   1.000
_cell.length_c   1.000
_cell.angle_alpha   90.00
_cell.angle_beta   90.00
_cell.angle_gamma   90.00
#
_symmetry.space_group_name_H-M   'P 1'
#
loop_
_entity.id
_entity.type
_entity.pdbx_description
1 polymer ?
#
loop_
_entity_poly.entity_id
_entity_poly.type
_entity_poly.pdbx_seq_one_letter_code
_entity_poly.pdbx_strand_id
1 'polypeptide(L)'
;MEKMTLAERVQALEARLGVQFSKRDLALEALTHKTYVNENRDQNLKDNQRLEFLGDAVVDLAVSHRLMDRCPGVPEGELTKMRARIVHEEGLARVARSLRLGELLLLGRGESQSGGRDKNSLLADALEAVLGAVYLSGGLEPALALVDRCFGELVEEVASGAGRLDYKTLLQELSHEKLKLSPRYRVVSETGPEHAKVFEVEVCIGEAVYARATGRNKKEAEQAAARTTLERLKAEAAAVQERIAPKKRSTDADDADTAAQATPAPQAPPEEEEAPRFLKRELPRPRGRFTRVEAQRLSFFELTRAEGKETLEAAIEATEHRYSLLRTLEHRYNGPRGELTQVDMENVLRQHGIMETLEARERHNIQTAYASQRGATGRVGWALGLSPSELQRLTHALKLEEEVEALRERFRNEVLATGHLTHRLDLLGRDKYLVDLGIQKRFADALRKELERLAKDALPDATDLHSLANVVGRKHGAPAELVTRAFERLNLTEGLRKQLSAQAQSPSH
;
A
#
# COMPACT_ATOMS: atom_id res chain seq x y z
N MET A 1 -16.72 6.30 -35.82
CA MET A 1 -17.54 5.87 -34.68
C MET A 1 -18.46 7.02 -34.31
N GLU A 2 -19.77 6.81 -34.40
CA GLU A 2 -20.76 7.79 -33.94
C GLU A 2 -20.44 8.23 -32.52
N LYS A 3 -20.51 9.54 -32.25
CA LYS A 3 -20.23 10.08 -30.91
C LYS A 3 -21.36 9.66 -29.98
N MET A 4 -21.15 8.63 -29.17
CA MET A 4 -22.05 8.29 -28.06
C MET A 4 -22.29 9.53 -27.20
N THR A 5 -23.57 9.84 -26.99
CA THR A 5 -24.05 10.87 -26.07
C THR A 5 -23.70 10.51 -24.62
N LEU A 6 -23.77 11.50 -23.72
CA LEU A 6 -23.48 11.27 -22.29
C LEU A 6 -24.45 10.25 -21.68
N ALA A 7 -25.72 10.28 -22.08
CA ALA A 7 -26.74 9.34 -21.61
C ALA A 7 -26.50 7.91 -22.09
N GLU A 8 -26.10 7.73 -23.36
CA GLU A 8 -25.76 6.41 -23.92
C GLU A 8 -24.53 5.81 -23.23
N ARG A 9 -23.55 6.64 -22.85
CA ARG A 9 -22.37 6.18 -22.09
C ARG A 9 -22.75 5.64 -20.72
N VAL A 10 -23.63 6.34 -19.99
CA VAL A 10 -24.12 5.90 -18.69
C VAL A 10 -24.90 4.59 -18.84
N GLN A 11 -25.80 4.50 -19.83
CA GLN A 11 -26.55 3.26 -20.08
C GLN A 11 -25.64 2.08 -20.45
N ALA A 12 -24.62 2.33 -21.27
CA ALA A 12 -23.63 1.31 -21.62
C ALA A 12 -22.80 0.88 -20.41
N LEU A 13 -22.43 1.81 -19.52
CA LEU A 13 -21.77 1.48 -18.26
C LEU A 13 -22.67 0.61 -17.38
N GLU A 14 -23.91 1.03 -17.14
CA GLU A 14 -24.90 0.28 -16.37
C GLU A 14 -25.09 -1.15 -16.89
N ALA A 15 -25.18 -1.31 -18.21
CA ALA A 15 -25.32 -2.62 -18.85
C ALA A 15 -24.07 -3.50 -18.65
N ARG A 16 -22.87 -2.93 -18.77
CA ARG A 16 -21.61 -3.69 -18.60
C ARG A 16 -21.36 -4.07 -17.14
N LEU A 17 -21.76 -3.21 -16.21
CA LEU A 17 -21.67 -3.49 -14.78
C LEU A 17 -22.82 -4.37 -14.30
N GLY A 18 -23.95 -4.45 -15.01
CA GLY A 18 -25.18 -5.05 -14.49
C GLY A 18 -25.67 -4.35 -13.22
N VAL A 19 -25.48 -3.04 -13.11
CA VAL A 19 -25.89 -2.18 -11.98
C VAL A 19 -26.64 -0.98 -12.54
N GLN A 20 -27.67 -0.51 -11.84
CA GLN A 20 -28.38 0.72 -12.17
C GLN A 20 -27.97 1.81 -11.17
N PHE A 21 -27.59 3.00 -11.66
CA PHE A 21 -27.24 4.10 -10.78
C PHE A 21 -28.49 4.88 -10.37
N SER A 22 -28.70 5.00 -9.06
CA SER A 22 -29.72 5.89 -8.48
C SER A 22 -29.50 7.35 -8.86
N LYS A 23 -28.26 7.76 -9.10
CA LYS A 23 -27.86 9.08 -9.59
C LYS A 23 -26.94 8.93 -10.80
N ARG A 24 -27.48 9.15 -12.00
CA ARG A 24 -26.72 9.06 -13.26
C ARG A 24 -25.52 9.99 -13.33
N ASP A 25 -25.57 11.11 -12.61
CA ASP A 25 -24.45 12.05 -12.53
C ASP A 25 -23.19 11.42 -11.93
N LEU A 26 -23.32 10.46 -11.00
CA LEU A 26 -22.17 9.74 -10.42
C LEU A 26 -21.50 8.84 -11.46
N ALA A 27 -22.29 8.16 -12.28
CA ALA A 27 -21.78 7.34 -13.38
C ALA A 27 -21.06 8.20 -14.42
N LEU A 28 -21.60 9.38 -14.70
CA LEU A 28 -20.99 10.32 -15.64
C LEU A 28 -19.69 10.93 -15.07
N GLU A 29 -19.68 11.33 -13.79
CA GLU A 29 -18.50 11.82 -13.08
C GLU A 29 -17.38 10.77 -13.10
N ALA A 30 -17.70 9.49 -12.83
CA ALA A 30 -16.73 8.39 -12.87
C ALA A 30 -16.06 8.19 -14.24
N LEU A 31 -16.79 8.46 -15.34
CA LEU A 31 -16.29 8.36 -16.71
C LEU A 31 -15.52 9.60 -17.18
N THR A 32 -15.49 10.68 -16.40
CA THR A 32 -14.99 11.98 -16.83
C THR A 32 -13.58 12.24 -16.32
N HIS A 33 -12.59 12.24 -17.21
CA HIS A 33 -11.22 12.60 -16.85
C HIS A 33 -11.04 14.11 -16.78
N LYS A 34 -10.15 14.59 -15.88
CA LYS A 34 -9.84 16.02 -15.68
C LYS A 34 -9.52 16.78 -16.97
N THR A 35 -8.88 16.13 -17.96
CA THR A 35 -8.57 16.77 -19.25
C THR A 35 -9.83 17.13 -20.04
N TYR A 36 -10.88 16.33 -19.92
CA TYR A 36 -12.14 16.61 -20.60
C TYR A 36 -12.86 17.81 -19.97
N VAL A 37 -12.90 17.87 -18.64
CA VAL A 37 -13.44 19.03 -17.89
C VAL A 37 -12.69 20.31 -18.24
N ASN A 38 -11.36 20.25 -18.31
CA ASN A 38 -10.52 21.40 -18.66
C ASN A 38 -10.80 21.94 -20.07
N GLU A 39 -11.15 21.08 -21.02
CA GLU A 39 -11.49 21.46 -22.40
C GLU A 39 -12.97 21.86 -22.59
N ASN A 40 -13.86 21.48 -21.67
CA ASN A 40 -15.32 21.67 -21.76
C ASN A 40 -15.88 22.34 -20.49
N ARG A 41 -15.26 23.44 -20.05
CA ARG A 41 -15.59 24.12 -18.77
C ARG A 41 -17.03 24.63 -18.70
N ASP A 42 -17.61 24.90 -19.85
CA ASP A 42 -18.98 25.33 -20.10
C ASP A 42 -20.05 24.25 -19.80
N GLN A 43 -19.67 22.97 -19.71
CA GLN A 43 -20.60 21.87 -19.44
C GLN A 43 -20.83 21.61 -17.93
N ASN A 44 -20.13 22.33 -17.04
CA ASN A 44 -20.23 22.20 -15.57
C ASN A 44 -20.13 20.76 -15.05
N LEU A 45 -19.28 19.95 -15.70
CA LEU A 45 -19.02 18.55 -15.32
C LEU A 45 -17.94 18.48 -14.25
N LYS A 46 -18.00 17.43 -13.44
CA LYS A 46 -16.97 17.07 -12.46
C LYS A 46 -16.08 15.97 -13.01
N ASP A 47 -14.80 16.02 -12.66
CA ASP A 47 -13.87 14.94 -12.96
C ASP A 47 -13.95 13.81 -11.92
N ASN A 48 -13.38 12.68 -12.28
CA ASN A 48 -13.44 11.44 -11.53
C ASN A 48 -12.51 11.38 -10.32
N GLN A 49 -11.63 12.36 -10.07
CA GLN A 49 -10.54 12.22 -9.08
C GLN A 49 -11.03 12.02 -7.64
N ARG A 50 -12.18 12.62 -7.28
CA ARG A 50 -12.78 12.43 -5.95
C ARG A 50 -13.40 11.04 -5.78
N LEU A 51 -13.97 10.51 -6.87
CA LEU A 51 -14.55 9.18 -6.89
C LEU A 51 -13.46 8.11 -6.93
N GLU A 52 -12.36 8.36 -7.65
CA GLU A 52 -11.13 7.55 -7.65
C GLU A 52 -10.60 7.39 -6.23
N PHE A 53 -10.38 8.51 -5.52
CA PHE A 53 -9.92 8.49 -4.12
C PHE A 53 -10.81 7.64 -3.19
N LEU A 54 -12.13 7.72 -3.34
CA LEU A 54 -13.06 6.90 -2.56
C LEU A 54 -13.06 5.44 -3.03
N GLY A 55 -12.97 5.25 -4.34
CA GLY A 55 -12.97 3.99 -5.04
C GLY A 55 -11.82 3.09 -4.66
N ASP A 56 -10.60 3.65 -4.54
CA ASP A 56 -9.41 2.96 -4.05
C ASP A 56 -9.69 2.24 -2.72
N ALA A 57 -10.20 2.97 -1.73
CA ALA A 57 -10.56 2.40 -0.43
C ALA A 57 -11.66 1.32 -0.52
N VAL A 58 -12.63 1.48 -1.44
CA VAL A 58 -13.70 0.50 -1.67
C VAL A 58 -13.13 -0.79 -2.28
N VAL A 59 -12.25 -0.66 -3.29
CA VAL A 59 -11.58 -1.79 -3.94
C VAL A 59 -10.73 -2.54 -2.93
N ASP A 60 -9.92 -1.82 -2.15
CA ASP A 60 -9.04 -2.39 -1.15
C ASP A 60 -9.81 -3.20 -0.11
N LEU A 61 -10.93 -2.66 0.39
CA LEU A 61 -11.81 -3.37 1.31
C LEU A 61 -12.41 -4.62 0.68
N ALA A 62 -12.98 -4.49 -0.52
CA ALA A 62 -13.69 -5.57 -1.20
C ALA A 62 -12.75 -6.75 -1.54
N VAL A 63 -11.56 -6.45 -2.08
CA VAL A 63 -10.54 -7.46 -2.39
C VAL A 63 -9.99 -8.08 -1.11
N SER A 64 -9.73 -7.28 -0.06
CA SER A 64 -9.29 -7.81 1.24
C SER A 64 -10.31 -8.80 1.80
N HIS A 65 -11.60 -8.45 1.77
CA HIS A 65 -12.68 -9.30 2.23
C HIS A 65 -12.69 -10.64 1.49
N ARG A 66 -12.58 -10.60 0.15
CA ARG A 66 -12.55 -11.81 -0.67
C ARG A 66 -11.33 -12.68 -0.43
N LEU A 67 -10.17 -12.09 -0.25
CA LEU A 67 -8.94 -12.82 0.08
C LEU A 67 -9.04 -13.50 1.44
N MET A 68 -9.60 -12.84 2.46
CA MET A 68 -9.80 -13.45 3.78
C MET A 68 -10.75 -14.65 3.71
N ASP A 69 -11.86 -14.52 2.98
CA ASP A 69 -12.82 -15.61 2.79
C ASP A 69 -12.21 -16.79 2.02
N ARG A 70 -11.41 -16.49 0.99
CA ARG A 70 -10.85 -17.52 0.12
C ARG A 70 -9.61 -18.21 0.70
N CYS A 71 -8.87 -17.50 1.54
CA CYS A 71 -7.58 -17.91 2.08
C CYS A 71 -7.56 -17.84 3.62
N PRO A 72 -8.44 -18.57 4.34
CA PRO A 72 -8.62 -18.41 5.79
C PRO A 72 -7.40 -18.79 6.65
N GLY A 73 -6.42 -19.51 6.08
CA GLY A 73 -5.19 -19.91 6.77
C GLY A 73 -3.95 -19.07 6.41
N VAL A 74 -4.08 -18.05 5.57
CA VAL A 74 -2.96 -17.23 5.09
C VAL A 74 -2.71 -16.07 6.06
N PRO A 75 -1.45 -15.81 6.48
CA PRO A 75 -1.13 -14.73 7.41
C PRO A 75 -1.35 -13.35 6.79
N GLU A 76 -1.62 -12.35 7.65
CA GLU A 76 -1.90 -10.96 7.25
C GLU A 76 -0.88 -10.41 6.24
N GLY A 77 0.42 -10.55 6.49
CA GLY A 77 1.46 -10.02 5.60
C GLY A 77 1.45 -10.64 4.20
N GLU A 78 0.96 -11.87 4.04
CA GLU A 78 0.79 -12.51 2.74
C GLU A 78 -0.53 -12.08 2.08
N LEU A 79 -1.61 -11.95 2.83
CA LEU A 79 -2.87 -11.35 2.34
C LEU A 79 -2.66 -9.93 1.82
N THR A 80 -1.86 -9.12 2.51
CA THR A 80 -1.49 -7.76 2.08
C THR A 80 -0.71 -7.78 0.75
N LYS A 81 0.23 -8.72 0.58
CA LYS A 81 0.96 -8.90 -0.71
C LYS A 81 0.02 -9.38 -1.82
N MET A 82 -0.90 -10.29 -1.53
CA MET A 82 -1.90 -10.78 -2.47
C MET A 82 -2.82 -9.65 -2.92
N ARG A 83 -3.32 -8.84 -1.99
CA ARG A 83 -4.13 -7.66 -2.31
C ARG A 83 -3.38 -6.72 -3.23
N ALA A 84 -2.15 -6.34 -2.87
CA ALA A 84 -1.32 -5.44 -3.68
C ALA A 84 -1.14 -5.96 -5.12
N ARG A 85 -1.01 -7.28 -5.33
CA ARG A 85 -0.93 -7.90 -6.66
C ARG A 85 -2.23 -7.86 -7.45
N ILE A 86 -3.37 -7.71 -6.78
CA ILE A 86 -4.68 -7.60 -7.45
C ILE A 86 -4.98 -6.14 -7.76
N VAL A 87 -4.79 -5.25 -6.78
CA VAL A 87 -5.18 -3.84 -6.85
C VAL A 87 -4.11 -2.92 -7.43
N HIS A 88 -2.93 -3.43 -7.82
CA HIS A 88 -1.99 -2.62 -8.58
C HIS A 88 -2.54 -2.19 -9.94
N GLU A 89 -1.95 -1.13 -10.49
CA GLU A 89 -2.35 -0.47 -11.75
C GLU A 89 -2.63 -1.47 -12.90
N GLU A 90 -1.76 -2.47 -13.12
CA GLU A 90 -1.94 -3.44 -14.20
C GLU A 90 -3.12 -4.39 -13.95
N GLY A 91 -3.35 -4.80 -12.70
CA GLY A 91 -4.50 -5.62 -12.31
C GLY A 91 -5.81 -4.87 -12.50
N LEU A 92 -5.89 -3.63 -12.03
CA LEU A 92 -7.05 -2.77 -12.22
C LEU A 92 -7.30 -2.46 -13.69
N ALA A 93 -6.25 -2.14 -14.46
CA ALA A 93 -6.37 -1.89 -15.88
C ALA A 93 -6.85 -3.14 -16.65
N ARG A 94 -6.45 -4.35 -16.23
CA ARG A 94 -6.95 -5.60 -16.83
C ARG A 94 -8.46 -5.75 -16.62
N VAL A 95 -8.96 -5.47 -15.42
CA VAL A 95 -10.41 -5.49 -15.12
C VAL A 95 -11.14 -4.38 -15.89
N ALA A 96 -10.59 -3.18 -15.93
CA ALA A 96 -11.17 -2.08 -16.69
C ALA A 96 -11.31 -2.41 -18.19
N ARG A 97 -10.33 -3.15 -18.75
CA ARG A 97 -10.37 -3.63 -20.14
C ARG A 97 -11.40 -4.73 -20.37
N SER A 98 -11.60 -5.65 -19.42
CA SER A 98 -12.66 -6.67 -19.56
C SER A 98 -14.04 -6.01 -19.58
N LEU A 99 -14.22 -4.90 -18.86
CA LEU A 99 -15.40 -4.03 -18.91
C LEU A 99 -15.39 -3.04 -20.09
N ARG A 100 -14.36 -3.07 -20.96
CA ARG A 100 -14.15 -2.15 -22.08
C ARG A 100 -14.28 -0.67 -21.69
N LEU A 101 -13.91 -0.33 -20.45
CA LEU A 101 -14.19 0.99 -19.84
C LEU A 101 -13.58 2.15 -20.63
N GLY A 102 -12.42 1.90 -21.26
CA GLY A 102 -11.73 2.85 -22.13
C GLY A 102 -12.60 3.43 -23.25
N GLU A 103 -13.59 2.70 -23.78
CA GLU A 103 -14.52 3.19 -24.80
C GLU A 103 -15.50 4.25 -24.27
N LEU A 104 -15.82 4.17 -22.97
CA LEU A 104 -16.80 5.02 -22.31
C LEU A 104 -16.19 6.31 -21.76
N LEU A 105 -14.87 6.35 -21.55
CA LEU A 105 -14.19 7.51 -20.99
C LEU A 105 -14.38 8.79 -21.80
N LEU A 106 -14.58 9.90 -21.09
CA LEU A 106 -14.56 11.25 -21.61
C LEU A 106 -13.15 11.81 -21.38
N LEU A 107 -12.40 11.95 -22.47
CA LEU A 107 -11.02 12.43 -22.47
C LEU A 107 -10.93 13.71 -23.32
N GLY A 108 -10.03 14.61 -22.94
CA GLY A 108 -9.67 15.76 -23.77
C GLY A 108 -9.04 15.31 -25.09
N ARG A 109 -9.03 16.16 -26.10
CA ARG A 109 -8.52 15.81 -27.44
C ARG A 109 -7.07 15.34 -27.40
N GLY A 110 -6.21 16.04 -26.65
CA GLY A 110 -4.80 15.67 -26.51
C GLY A 110 -4.62 14.31 -25.82
N GLU A 111 -5.33 14.08 -24.72
CA GLU A 111 -5.27 12.83 -23.97
C GLU A 111 -5.77 11.65 -24.82
N SER A 112 -6.90 11.84 -25.52
CA SER A 112 -7.45 10.82 -26.42
C SER A 112 -6.52 10.51 -27.59
N GLN A 113 -5.86 11.50 -28.20
CA GLN A 113 -4.92 11.29 -29.30
C GLN A 113 -3.64 10.58 -28.86
N SER A 114 -3.23 10.76 -27.60
CA SER A 114 -2.08 10.07 -27.01
C SER A 114 -2.35 8.62 -26.58
N GLY A 115 -3.51 8.05 -26.97
CA GLY A 115 -3.89 6.69 -26.61
C GLY A 115 -4.41 6.54 -25.18
N GLY A 116 -4.90 7.62 -24.56
CA GLY A 116 -5.36 7.61 -23.16
C GLY A 116 -6.41 6.56 -22.82
N ARG A 117 -7.20 6.09 -23.80
CA ARG A 117 -8.21 5.04 -23.62
C ARG A 117 -7.62 3.67 -23.30
N ASP A 118 -6.35 3.45 -23.64
CA ASP A 118 -5.64 2.18 -23.45
C ASP A 118 -4.53 2.26 -22.39
N LYS A 119 -4.28 3.46 -21.82
CA LYS A 119 -3.27 3.66 -20.76
C LYS A 119 -3.72 2.96 -19.47
N ASN A 120 -2.80 2.21 -18.86
CA ASN A 120 -3.05 1.47 -17.62
C ASN A 120 -3.52 2.41 -16.49
N SER A 121 -2.80 3.51 -16.24
CA SER A 121 -3.16 4.48 -15.21
C SER A 121 -4.58 5.02 -15.36
N LEU A 122 -4.96 5.53 -16.53
CA LEU A 122 -6.31 6.08 -16.74
C LEU A 122 -7.41 5.02 -16.60
N LEU A 123 -7.14 3.79 -17.00
CA LEU A 123 -8.07 2.69 -16.88
C LEU A 123 -8.24 2.23 -15.43
N ALA A 124 -7.15 2.21 -14.67
CA ALA A 124 -7.16 1.91 -13.23
C ALA A 124 -7.95 2.99 -12.47
N ASP A 125 -7.59 4.27 -12.64
CA ASP A 125 -8.26 5.41 -11.98
C ASP A 125 -9.76 5.43 -12.29
N ALA A 126 -10.13 5.13 -13.54
CA ALA A 126 -11.53 5.07 -13.95
C ALA A 126 -12.29 3.90 -13.32
N LEU A 127 -11.67 2.73 -13.17
CA LEU A 127 -12.30 1.58 -12.51
C LEU A 127 -12.54 1.86 -11.03
N GLU A 128 -11.56 2.46 -10.36
CA GLU A 128 -11.70 2.92 -8.97
C GLU A 128 -12.84 3.92 -8.87
N ALA A 129 -12.87 4.94 -9.73
CA ALA A 129 -13.95 5.93 -9.74
C ALA A 129 -15.33 5.31 -9.98
N VAL A 130 -15.44 4.30 -10.85
CA VAL A 130 -16.69 3.56 -11.07
C VAL A 130 -17.11 2.82 -9.80
N LEU A 131 -16.19 2.18 -9.09
CA LEU A 131 -16.49 1.49 -7.84
C LEU A 131 -16.89 2.48 -6.73
N GLY A 132 -16.24 3.65 -6.67
CA GLY A 132 -16.64 4.76 -5.81
C GLY A 132 -18.06 5.26 -6.13
N ALA A 133 -18.41 5.38 -7.41
CA ALA A 133 -19.76 5.76 -7.84
C ALA A 133 -20.81 4.71 -7.47
N VAL A 134 -20.52 3.42 -7.65
CA VAL A 134 -21.42 2.32 -7.28
C VAL A 134 -21.65 2.32 -5.76
N TYR A 135 -20.58 2.49 -4.98
CA TYR A 135 -20.66 2.60 -3.52
C TYR A 135 -21.53 3.79 -3.07
N LEU A 136 -21.34 4.98 -3.66
CA LEU A 136 -22.18 6.15 -3.32
C LEU A 136 -23.63 6.01 -3.78
N SER A 137 -23.87 5.23 -4.84
CA SER A 137 -25.20 5.06 -5.41
C SER A 137 -26.03 4.00 -4.67
N GLY A 138 -25.41 2.90 -4.24
CA GLY A 138 -26.09 1.72 -3.70
C GLY A 138 -25.54 1.16 -2.39
N GLY A 139 -24.46 1.74 -1.84
CA GLY A 139 -23.80 1.28 -0.62
C GLY A 139 -22.77 0.18 -0.87
N LEU A 140 -22.31 -0.45 0.23
CA LEU A 140 -21.23 -1.43 0.19
C LEU A 140 -21.63 -2.74 -0.50
N GLU A 141 -22.85 -3.23 -0.30
CA GLU A 141 -23.31 -4.52 -0.84
C GLU A 141 -23.23 -4.59 -2.37
N PRO A 142 -23.76 -3.62 -3.16
CA PRO A 142 -23.60 -3.64 -4.61
C PRO A 142 -22.14 -3.50 -5.08
N ALA A 143 -21.31 -2.77 -4.32
CA ALA A 143 -19.90 -2.61 -4.64
C ALA A 143 -19.13 -3.93 -4.47
N LEU A 144 -19.37 -4.66 -3.37
CA LEU A 144 -18.82 -6.00 -3.16
C LEU A 144 -19.25 -6.96 -4.27
N ALA A 145 -20.55 -7.03 -4.57
CA ALA A 145 -21.07 -7.91 -5.62
C ALA A 145 -20.50 -7.59 -7.02
N LEU A 146 -20.16 -6.33 -7.29
CA LEU A 146 -19.48 -5.94 -8.52
C LEU A 146 -18.01 -6.42 -8.52
N VAL A 147 -17.29 -6.22 -7.42
CA VAL A 147 -15.91 -6.71 -7.28
C VAL A 147 -15.86 -8.23 -7.45
N ASP A 148 -16.80 -8.96 -6.88
CA ASP A 148 -16.82 -10.43 -6.96
C ASP A 148 -16.90 -10.94 -8.39
N ARG A 149 -17.73 -10.29 -9.21
CA ARG A 149 -17.89 -10.64 -10.63
C ARG A 149 -16.68 -10.21 -11.45
N CYS A 150 -16.13 -9.03 -11.19
CA CYS A 150 -15.09 -8.43 -12.04
C CYS A 150 -13.67 -8.89 -11.68
N PHE A 151 -13.43 -9.18 -10.39
CA PHE A 151 -12.12 -9.54 -9.85
C PHE A 151 -12.01 -11.02 -9.50
N GLY A 152 -13.10 -11.80 -9.58
CA GLY A 152 -13.12 -13.22 -9.21
C GLY A 152 -11.98 -14.02 -9.86
N GLU A 153 -11.77 -13.88 -11.17
CA GLU A 153 -10.67 -14.57 -11.87
C GLU A 153 -9.28 -14.16 -11.35
N LEU A 154 -9.05 -12.87 -11.09
CA LEU A 154 -7.79 -12.37 -10.55
C LEU A 154 -7.55 -12.84 -9.11
N VAL A 155 -8.61 -12.86 -8.30
CA VAL A 155 -8.56 -13.37 -6.93
C VAL A 155 -8.22 -14.86 -6.93
N GLU A 156 -8.87 -15.66 -7.77
CA GLU A 156 -8.55 -17.09 -7.91
C GLU A 156 -7.15 -17.33 -8.48
N GLU A 157 -6.71 -16.53 -9.45
CA GLU A 157 -5.34 -16.60 -9.99
C GLU A 157 -4.31 -16.37 -8.87
N VAL A 158 -4.48 -15.31 -8.09
CA VAL A 158 -3.57 -14.98 -6.99
C VAL A 158 -3.68 -15.98 -5.83
N ALA A 159 -4.89 -16.44 -5.48
CA ALA A 159 -5.14 -17.40 -4.42
C ALA A 159 -4.62 -18.81 -4.75
N SER A 160 -4.73 -19.25 -5.99
CA SER A 160 -4.19 -20.54 -6.47
C SER A 160 -2.66 -20.52 -6.63
N GLY A 161 -2.03 -19.36 -6.49
CA GLY A 161 -0.60 -19.18 -6.73
C GLY A 161 -0.21 -19.17 -8.21
N ALA A 162 -1.19 -19.14 -9.12
CA ALA A 162 -0.96 -18.81 -10.52
C ALA A 162 -0.46 -17.35 -10.63
N GLY A 163 0.61 -17.13 -11.40
CA GLY A 163 1.36 -15.86 -11.39
C GLY A 163 2.55 -15.81 -10.41
N ARG A 164 2.79 -16.92 -9.68
CA ARG A 164 4.06 -17.37 -9.06
C ARG A 164 4.97 -16.30 -8.42
N LEU A 165 4.78 -16.19 -7.09
CA LEU A 165 5.82 -16.28 -6.05
C LEU A 165 7.22 -15.88 -6.49
N ASP A 166 7.77 -14.83 -5.86
CA ASP A 166 9.18 -14.50 -5.98
C ASP A 166 10.03 -15.60 -5.31
N TYR A 167 10.23 -16.69 -6.03
CA TYR A 167 11.01 -17.85 -5.60
C TYR A 167 12.45 -17.46 -5.33
N LYS A 168 12.96 -16.36 -5.91
CA LYS A 168 14.31 -15.85 -5.58
C LYS A 168 14.33 -15.31 -4.16
N THR A 169 13.36 -14.49 -3.78
CA THR A 169 13.22 -13.98 -2.39
C THR A 169 12.96 -15.12 -1.41
N LEU A 170 12.02 -16.02 -1.71
CA LEU A 170 11.74 -17.17 -0.85
C LEU A 170 12.95 -18.11 -0.70
N LEU A 171 13.69 -18.34 -1.78
CA LEU A 171 14.93 -19.14 -1.72
C LEU A 171 16.02 -18.43 -0.92
N GLN A 172 16.12 -17.11 -1.03
CA GLN A 172 17.08 -16.32 -0.27
C GLN A 172 16.80 -16.39 1.23
N GLU A 173 15.54 -16.21 1.64
CA GLU A 173 15.11 -16.35 3.04
C GLU A 173 15.40 -17.77 3.56
N LEU A 174 14.96 -18.81 2.83
CA LEU A 174 15.16 -20.20 3.25
C LEU A 174 16.64 -20.59 3.32
N SER A 175 17.44 -20.18 2.33
CA SER A 175 18.88 -20.49 2.29
C SER A 175 19.63 -19.76 3.40
N HIS A 176 19.27 -18.51 3.69
CA HIS A 176 19.86 -17.76 4.79
C HIS A 176 19.46 -18.33 6.16
N GLU A 177 18.22 -18.79 6.30
CA GLU A 177 17.75 -19.42 7.54
C GLU A 177 18.46 -20.76 7.79
N LYS A 178 18.39 -21.68 6.82
CA LYS A 178 18.82 -23.08 6.98
C LYS A 178 20.29 -23.34 6.69
N LEU A 179 20.85 -22.68 5.68
CA LEU A 179 22.21 -22.94 5.18
C LEU A 179 23.20 -21.82 5.53
N LYS A 180 22.72 -20.68 6.06
CA LYS A 180 23.51 -19.47 6.34
C LYS A 180 24.27 -18.96 5.11
N LEU A 181 23.76 -19.24 3.91
CA LEU A 181 24.38 -18.90 2.63
C LEU A 181 23.35 -18.28 1.69
N SER A 182 23.80 -17.38 0.81
CA SER A 182 22.96 -16.72 -0.19
C SER A 182 23.02 -17.42 -1.55
N PRO A 183 21.88 -17.64 -2.22
CA PRO A 183 21.85 -18.23 -3.57
C PRO A 183 22.46 -17.28 -4.61
N ARG A 184 23.25 -17.84 -5.54
CA ARG A 184 23.85 -17.15 -6.69
C ARG A 184 23.28 -17.73 -7.99
N TYR A 185 23.00 -16.87 -8.96
CA TYR A 185 22.46 -17.26 -10.26
C TYR A 185 23.52 -17.06 -11.33
N ARG A 186 23.70 -18.04 -12.23
CA ARG A 186 24.64 -17.95 -13.36
C ARG A 186 23.94 -18.37 -14.64
N VAL A 187 24.01 -17.52 -15.67
CA VAL A 187 23.56 -17.89 -17.02
C VAL A 187 24.57 -18.86 -17.62
N VAL A 188 24.12 -20.04 -18.01
CA VAL A 188 24.94 -21.12 -18.55
C VAL A 188 24.91 -21.12 -20.08
N SER A 189 23.76 -20.80 -20.68
CA SER A 189 23.60 -20.70 -22.12
C SER A 189 22.51 -19.70 -22.52
N GLU A 190 22.66 -19.11 -23.70
CA GLU A 190 21.65 -18.28 -24.37
C GLU A 190 21.50 -18.80 -25.80
N THR A 191 20.30 -19.28 -26.16
CA THR A 191 20.05 -19.93 -27.47
C THR A 191 18.77 -19.40 -28.12
N GLY A 192 18.68 -19.44 -29.45
CA GLY A 192 17.51 -19.01 -30.22
C GLY A 192 17.63 -17.62 -30.88
N PRO A 193 16.72 -17.29 -31.81
CA PRO A 193 16.73 -16.02 -32.54
C PRO A 193 16.36 -14.86 -31.61
N GLU A 194 16.70 -13.63 -31.99
CA GLU A 194 16.61 -12.46 -31.10
C GLU A 194 15.20 -12.19 -30.53
N HIS A 195 14.16 -12.56 -31.30
CA HIS A 195 12.76 -12.45 -30.91
C HIS A 195 12.21 -13.67 -30.13
N ALA A 196 13.02 -14.72 -29.94
CA ALA A 196 12.65 -15.94 -29.20
C ALA A 196 13.88 -16.56 -28.51
N LYS A 197 14.62 -15.75 -27.76
CA LYS A 197 15.78 -16.21 -26.97
C LYS A 197 15.31 -17.06 -25.78
N VAL A 198 16.02 -18.16 -25.55
CA VAL A 198 15.89 -19.04 -24.38
C VAL A 198 17.16 -18.92 -23.56
N PHE A 199 17.02 -18.59 -22.28
CA PHE A 199 18.10 -18.45 -21.32
C PHE A 199 18.10 -19.66 -20.40
N GLU A 200 19.25 -20.30 -20.23
CA GLU A 200 19.46 -21.34 -19.23
C GLU A 200 20.23 -20.76 -18.05
N VAL A 201 19.70 -20.92 -16.84
CA VAL A 201 20.28 -20.40 -15.61
C VAL A 201 20.43 -21.51 -14.58
N GLU A 202 21.57 -21.55 -13.92
CA GLU A 202 21.82 -22.40 -12.76
C GLU A 202 21.78 -21.61 -11.45
N VAL A 203 21.28 -22.25 -10.38
CA VAL A 203 21.35 -21.73 -9.00
C VAL A 203 22.41 -22.48 -8.21
N CYS A 204 23.32 -21.72 -7.62
CA CYS A 204 24.36 -22.21 -6.74
C CYS A 204 24.15 -21.69 -5.32
N ILE A 205 24.25 -22.55 -4.30
CA ILE A 205 24.31 -22.13 -2.89
C ILE A 205 25.65 -22.64 -2.36
N GLY A 206 26.56 -21.70 -2.05
CA GLY A 206 27.97 -22.04 -1.83
C GLY A 206 28.64 -22.49 -3.13
N GLU A 207 29.32 -23.64 -3.09
CA GLU A 207 29.97 -24.25 -4.26
C GLU A 207 29.08 -25.27 -5.00
N ALA A 208 27.95 -25.67 -4.40
CA ALA A 208 27.07 -26.69 -4.95
C ALA A 208 26.03 -26.08 -5.92
N VAL A 209 25.86 -26.72 -7.08
CA VAL A 209 24.78 -26.42 -8.03
C VAL A 209 23.54 -27.21 -7.62
N TYR A 210 22.43 -26.51 -7.37
CA TYR A 210 21.19 -27.13 -6.90
C TYR A 210 20.22 -27.44 -8.02
N ALA A 211 20.08 -26.54 -9.00
CA ALA A 211 19.18 -26.69 -10.13
C ALA A 211 19.64 -25.88 -11.34
N ARG A 212 19.22 -26.33 -12.53
CA ARG A 212 19.27 -25.58 -13.79
C ARG A 212 17.87 -25.48 -14.36
N ALA A 213 17.51 -24.32 -14.91
CA ALA A 213 16.22 -24.14 -15.57
C ALA A 213 16.33 -23.16 -16.73
N THR A 214 15.38 -23.29 -17.67
CA THR A 214 15.29 -22.43 -18.85
C THR A 214 14.11 -21.46 -18.77
N GLY A 215 14.21 -20.30 -19.40
CA GLY A 215 13.13 -19.32 -19.53
C GLY A 215 13.27 -18.44 -20.77
N ARG A 216 12.19 -17.74 -21.15
CA ARG A 216 12.17 -16.84 -22.33
C ARG A 216 12.90 -15.52 -22.08
N ASN A 217 13.20 -15.24 -20.81
CA ASN A 217 14.08 -14.16 -20.38
C ASN A 217 14.87 -14.61 -19.14
N LYS A 218 15.93 -13.86 -18.79
CA LYS A 218 16.80 -14.16 -17.64
C LYS A 218 16.01 -14.28 -16.33
N LYS A 219 15.03 -13.40 -16.10
CA LYS A 219 14.23 -13.37 -14.87
C LYS A 219 13.35 -14.62 -14.74
N GLU A 220 12.73 -15.08 -15.83
CA GLU A 220 11.91 -16.30 -15.86
C GLU A 220 12.77 -17.55 -15.63
N ALA A 221 13.95 -17.63 -16.25
CA ALA A 221 14.89 -18.73 -16.05
C ALA A 221 15.40 -18.81 -14.61
N GLU A 222 15.73 -17.66 -14.01
CA GLU A 222 16.13 -17.56 -12.61
C GLU A 222 15.02 -17.99 -11.64
N GLN A 223 13.78 -17.53 -11.85
CA GLN A 223 12.64 -17.91 -11.02
C GLN A 223 12.33 -19.41 -11.11
N ALA A 224 12.44 -20.00 -12.31
CA ALA A 224 12.27 -21.44 -12.51
C ALA A 224 13.35 -22.26 -11.80
N ALA A 225 14.61 -21.80 -11.86
CA ALA A 225 15.73 -22.46 -11.20
C ALA A 225 15.64 -22.33 -9.67
N ALA A 226 15.16 -21.18 -9.17
CA ALA A 226 14.89 -20.95 -7.75
C ALA A 226 13.78 -21.86 -7.20
N ARG A 227 12.68 -22.01 -7.96
CA ARG A 227 11.59 -22.94 -7.60
C ARG A 227 12.08 -24.37 -7.44
N THR A 228 12.81 -24.87 -8.43
CA THR A 228 13.32 -26.25 -8.44
C THR A 228 14.24 -26.49 -7.24
N THR A 229 15.06 -25.49 -6.90
CA THR A 229 15.93 -25.54 -5.71
C THR A 229 15.12 -25.56 -4.41
N LEU A 230 14.09 -24.73 -4.28
CA LEU A 230 13.19 -24.71 -3.11
C LEU A 230 12.49 -26.06 -2.90
N GLU A 231 11.96 -26.66 -3.97
CA GLU A 231 11.29 -27.96 -3.91
C GLU A 231 12.26 -29.05 -3.45
N ARG A 232 13.50 -29.04 -3.97
CA ARG A 232 14.56 -29.96 -3.55
C ARG A 232 14.92 -29.79 -2.08
N LEU A 233 15.13 -28.57 -1.60
CA LEU A 233 15.46 -28.29 -0.19
C LEU A 233 14.32 -28.69 0.77
N LYS A 234 13.06 -28.56 0.33
CA LYS A 234 11.90 -29.02 1.11
C LYS A 234 11.84 -30.54 1.17
N ALA A 235 12.09 -31.23 0.05
CA ALA A 235 12.12 -32.69 -0.02
C ALA A 235 13.26 -33.29 0.83
N GLU A 236 14.46 -32.71 0.78
CA GLU A 236 15.60 -33.12 1.60
C GLU A 236 15.31 -32.94 3.11
N ALA A 237 14.64 -31.85 3.49
CA ALA A 237 14.24 -31.62 4.88
C ALA A 237 13.18 -32.63 5.37
N ALA A 238 12.20 -32.98 4.53
CA ALA A 238 11.19 -33.98 4.84
C ALA A 238 11.79 -35.38 5.01
N ALA A 239 12.73 -35.76 4.14
CA ALA A 239 13.42 -37.05 4.21
C ALA A 239 14.29 -37.20 5.48
N VAL A 240 14.86 -36.10 6.00
CA VAL A 240 15.61 -36.10 7.26
C VAL A 240 14.67 -36.23 8.47
N GLN A 241 13.50 -35.59 8.45
CA GLN A 241 12.50 -35.70 9.53
C GLN A 241 11.89 -37.11 9.59
N GLU A 242 11.64 -37.74 8.45
CA GLU A 242 11.11 -39.11 8.38
C GLU A 242 12.11 -40.17 8.87
N ARG A 243 13.42 -39.90 8.76
CA ARG A 243 14.50 -40.75 9.33
C ARG A 243 14.66 -40.60 10.85
N ILE A 244 14.21 -39.48 11.43
CA ILE A 244 14.36 -39.16 12.87
C ILE A 244 13.11 -39.59 13.68
N ALA A 245 11.96 -39.78 13.03
CA ALA A 245 10.74 -40.25 13.69
C ALA A 245 10.77 -41.78 13.94
N PRO A 246 10.59 -42.28 15.18
CA PRO A 246 10.46 -43.70 15.42
C PRO A 246 9.12 -44.20 14.87
N LYS A 247 9.18 -45.23 14.02
CA LYS A 247 8.01 -45.88 13.40
C LYS A 247 7.14 -46.54 14.48
N LYS A 248 6.08 -45.86 14.91
CA LYS A 248 5.06 -46.45 15.79
C LYS A 248 4.28 -47.48 14.97
N ARG A 249 4.41 -48.76 15.33
CA ARG A 249 3.60 -49.86 14.78
C ARG A 249 2.12 -49.58 15.07
N SER A 250 1.30 -49.52 14.04
CA SER A 250 -0.16 -49.69 14.13
C SER A 250 -0.50 -51.15 13.80
N THR A 251 -0.84 -51.91 14.83
CA THR A 251 -1.86 -52.97 14.80
C THR A 251 -3.21 -52.23 14.88
N ASP A 252 -4.32 -52.54 14.20
CA ASP A 252 -5.06 -53.79 13.91
C ASP A 252 -5.83 -53.53 12.55
N ALA A 253 -6.08 -54.45 11.60
CA ALA A 253 -7.01 -55.61 11.58
C ALA A 253 -8.38 -55.29 12.21
N ASP A 254 -9.57 -55.60 11.70
CA ASP A 254 -10.13 -56.22 10.49
C ASP A 254 -11.67 -55.99 10.61
N ASP A 255 -12.47 -56.54 9.70
CA ASP A 255 -13.96 -56.73 9.72
C ASP A 255 -14.79 -55.67 8.96
N ALA A 256 -15.20 -55.95 7.71
CA ALA A 256 -16.32 -56.81 7.26
C ALA A 256 -17.58 -55.96 7.00
N ASP A 257 -17.91 -55.69 5.74
CA ASP A 257 -18.79 -56.49 4.88
C ASP A 257 -20.28 -56.26 5.16
N THR A 258 -20.95 -55.48 4.29
CA THR A 258 -22.26 -55.86 3.74
C THR A 258 -22.59 -55.03 2.51
N ALA A 259 -22.66 -55.69 1.36
CA ALA A 259 -23.24 -55.18 0.14
C ALA A 259 -24.78 -55.33 0.17
N ALA A 260 -25.50 -54.30 -0.29
CA ALA A 260 -26.87 -54.43 -0.78
C ALA A 260 -27.00 -53.63 -2.08
N GLN A 261 -27.27 -54.36 -3.16
CA GLN A 261 -27.48 -53.87 -4.51
C GLN A 261 -28.84 -53.19 -4.66
N ALA A 262 -28.89 -52.07 -5.37
CA ALA A 262 -30.08 -51.67 -6.12
C ALA A 262 -29.67 -50.90 -7.40
N THR A 263 -30.21 -51.38 -8.51
CA THR A 263 -30.04 -51.03 -9.92
C THR A 263 -30.25 -49.55 -10.26
N PRO A 264 -29.52 -48.94 -11.22
CA PRO A 264 -29.90 -47.66 -11.81
C PRO A 264 -30.30 -47.79 -13.29
N ALA A 265 -31.33 -47.04 -13.69
CA ALA A 265 -31.62 -46.65 -15.07
C ALA A 265 -32.52 -45.40 -15.06
N PRO A 266 -32.59 -44.59 -16.13
CA PRO A 266 -31.50 -43.96 -16.89
C PRO A 266 -31.61 -42.41 -16.88
N GLN A 267 -30.54 -41.76 -17.33
CA GLN A 267 -30.31 -40.30 -17.31
C GLN A 267 -31.10 -39.52 -18.38
N ALA A 268 -31.43 -38.27 -18.03
CA ALA A 268 -31.81 -37.16 -18.92
C ALA A 268 -30.99 -35.89 -18.51
N PRO A 269 -30.81 -34.89 -19.40
CA PRO A 269 -29.61 -34.03 -19.54
C PRO A 269 -29.50 -32.84 -18.54
N PRO A 270 -28.35 -32.13 -18.48
CA PRO A 270 -27.98 -31.29 -17.35
C PRO A 270 -28.70 -29.93 -17.37
N GLU A 271 -29.33 -29.60 -16.25
CA GLU A 271 -29.83 -28.26 -15.93
C GLU A 271 -28.68 -27.40 -15.36
N GLU A 272 -28.54 -26.24 -15.99
CA GLU A 272 -28.08 -24.92 -15.54
C GLU A 272 -27.38 -24.81 -14.17
N GLU A 273 -26.18 -24.21 -14.21
CA GLU A 273 -25.35 -23.84 -13.06
C GLU A 273 -26.12 -23.02 -12.01
N GLU A 274 -26.38 -23.62 -10.84
CA GLU A 274 -26.84 -22.91 -9.64
C GLU A 274 -25.78 -21.88 -9.19
N ALA A 275 -26.21 -20.63 -9.05
CA ALA A 275 -25.45 -19.54 -8.43
C ALA A 275 -24.89 -19.94 -7.05
N PRO A 276 -23.70 -19.42 -6.66
CA PRO A 276 -23.04 -19.85 -5.43
C PRO A 276 -23.89 -19.59 -4.18
N ARG A 277 -24.26 -20.69 -3.53
CA ARG A 277 -24.96 -20.78 -2.23
C ARG A 277 -24.10 -20.16 -1.12
N PHE A 278 -24.29 -18.88 -0.81
CA PHE A 278 -23.84 -18.35 0.48
C PHE A 278 -24.71 -17.26 1.13
N LEU A 279 -25.90 -16.96 0.58
CA LEU A 279 -26.85 -16.03 1.21
C LEU A 279 -28.19 -16.70 1.55
N LYS A 280 -28.14 -17.82 2.27
CA LYS A 280 -29.29 -18.30 3.04
C LYS A 280 -28.83 -18.90 4.37
N ARG A 281 -28.31 -18.04 5.25
CA ARG A 281 -28.71 -18.19 6.64
C ARG A 281 -30.10 -17.57 6.70
N GLU A 282 -31.14 -18.39 6.77
CA GLU A 282 -32.51 -17.89 6.95
C GLU A 282 -32.55 -17.16 8.30
N LEU A 283 -32.30 -15.86 8.27
CA LEU A 283 -32.62 -14.99 9.38
C LEU A 283 -34.15 -15.01 9.50
N PRO A 284 -34.70 -15.19 10.71
CA PRO A 284 -36.14 -15.21 10.91
C PRO A 284 -36.76 -13.95 10.29
N ARG A 285 -37.87 -14.11 9.57
CA ARG A 285 -38.55 -12.99 8.89
C ARG A 285 -38.73 -11.84 9.89
N PRO A 286 -38.35 -10.61 9.52
CA PRO A 286 -38.45 -9.47 10.42
C PRO A 286 -39.91 -9.23 10.77
N ARG A 287 -40.27 -9.58 12.01
CA ARG A 287 -41.53 -9.16 12.60
C ARG A 287 -41.36 -7.72 13.06
N GLY A 288 -41.73 -6.80 12.20
CA GLY A 288 -41.78 -5.38 12.52
C GLY A 288 -41.16 -4.51 11.45
N ARG A 289 -41.78 -3.35 11.23
CA ARG A 289 -41.18 -2.23 10.50
C ARG A 289 -39.82 -1.97 11.16
N PHE A 290 -38.71 -2.20 10.45
CA PHE A 290 -37.38 -1.85 10.96
C PHE A 290 -37.30 -0.33 11.09
N THR A 291 -37.78 0.21 12.21
CA THR A 291 -37.08 1.30 12.84
C THR A 291 -35.69 0.75 13.14
N ARG A 292 -34.63 1.31 12.51
CA ARG A 292 -33.32 1.30 13.16
C ARG A 292 -33.58 1.75 14.58
N VAL A 293 -33.53 0.82 15.54
CA VAL A 293 -33.40 1.23 16.93
C VAL A 293 -31.98 1.76 16.96
N GLU A 294 -31.82 3.05 16.67
CA GLU A 294 -30.58 3.73 17.02
C GLU A 294 -30.34 3.38 18.48
N ALA A 295 -29.18 2.76 18.77
CA ALA A 295 -28.80 2.49 20.14
C ALA A 295 -29.05 3.78 20.91
N GLN A 296 -29.86 3.73 21.97
CA GLN A 296 -30.21 4.92 22.72
C GLN A 296 -28.91 5.60 23.13
N ARG A 297 -28.63 6.75 22.52
CA ARG A 297 -27.46 7.55 22.86
C ARG A 297 -27.69 8.06 24.26
N LEU A 298 -26.76 7.72 25.13
CA LEU A 298 -26.83 8.06 26.53
C LEU A 298 -26.61 9.56 26.68
N SER A 299 -27.08 10.12 27.78
CA SER A 299 -26.76 11.51 28.11
C SER A 299 -25.33 11.57 28.66
N PHE A 300 -24.55 12.59 28.33
CA PHE A 300 -23.20 12.72 28.90
C PHE A 300 -23.21 12.82 30.44
N PHE A 301 -24.29 13.30 31.05
CA PHE A 301 -24.56 13.24 32.50
C PHE A 301 -24.48 11.83 33.10
N GLU A 302 -24.56 10.76 32.31
CA GLU A 302 -24.32 9.41 32.83
C GLU A 302 -22.85 9.16 33.14
N LEU A 303 -21.94 9.83 32.43
CA LEU A 303 -20.50 9.75 32.69
C LEU A 303 -20.12 10.36 34.03
N THR A 304 -20.95 11.24 34.64
CA THR A 304 -20.66 11.81 35.98
C THR A 304 -21.01 10.85 37.12
N ARG A 305 -21.75 9.77 36.86
CA ARG A 305 -22.10 8.76 37.86
C ARG A 305 -20.90 7.85 38.15
N ALA A 306 -20.93 7.12 39.28
CA ALA A 306 -19.88 6.18 39.66
C ALA A 306 -19.60 5.11 38.59
N GLU A 307 -20.64 4.57 37.95
CA GLU A 307 -20.55 3.61 36.83
C GLU A 307 -19.87 4.22 35.57
N GLY A 308 -19.92 5.54 35.43
CA GLY A 308 -19.25 6.26 34.36
C GLY A 308 -17.73 6.22 34.47
N LYS A 309 -17.19 6.09 35.68
CA LYS A 309 -15.74 6.06 35.93
C LYS A 309 -15.07 4.85 35.26
N GLU A 310 -15.59 3.65 35.48
CA GLU A 310 -15.04 2.42 34.87
C GLU A 310 -15.10 2.47 33.34
N THR A 311 -16.16 3.06 32.80
CA THR A 311 -16.31 3.25 31.35
C THR A 311 -15.25 4.21 30.80
N LEU A 312 -14.96 5.30 31.50
CA LEU A 312 -13.94 6.27 31.11
C LEU A 312 -12.54 5.69 31.24
N GLU A 313 -12.24 4.94 32.29
CA GLU A 313 -10.95 4.25 32.47
C GLU A 313 -10.67 3.27 31.32
N ALA A 314 -11.65 2.41 30.98
CA ALA A 314 -11.52 1.50 29.85
C ALA A 314 -11.36 2.25 28.50
N ALA A 315 -12.07 3.37 28.32
CA ALA A 315 -11.92 4.18 27.12
C ALA A 315 -10.56 4.89 27.03
N ILE A 316 -9.98 5.31 28.16
CA ILE A 316 -8.62 5.86 28.21
C ILE A 316 -7.58 4.80 27.86
N GLU A 317 -7.75 3.56 28.34
CA GLU A 317 -6.84 2.45 27.98
C GLU A 317 -6.84 2.14 26.48
N ALA A 318 -7.98 2.31 25.82
CA ALA A 318 -8.15 2.05 24.39
C ALA A 318 -7.77 3.24 23.48
N THR A 319 -7.46 4.42 24.06
CA THR A 319 -7.21 5.64 23.28
C THR A 319 -5.81 6.22 23.51
N GLU A 320 -5.33 6.99 22.53
CA GLU A 320 -4.00 7.59 22.58
C GLU A 320 -3.98 8.97 23.22
N HIS A 321 -5.06 9.74 23.07
CA HIS A 321 -5.18 11.12 23.55
C HIS A 321 -6.64 11.56 23.65
N ARG A 322 -6.89 12.70 24.31
CA ARG A 322 -8.22 13.26 24.61
C ARG A 322 -9.08 13.50 23.37
N TYR A 323 -8.51 13.89 22.23
CA TYR A 323 -9.30 14.04 21.00
C TYR A 323 -9.84 12.71 20.46
N SER A 324 -9.11 11.60 20.62
CA SER A 324 -9.56 10.26 20.24
C SER A 324 -10.58 9.74 21.24
N LEU A 325 -10.37 10.02 22.53
CA LEU A 325 -11.33 9.76 23.59
C LEU A 325 -12.66 10.47 23.34
N LEU A 326 -12.64 11.76 23.01
CA LEU A 326 -13.83 12.54 22.71
C LEU A 326 -14.61 11.94 21.55
N ARG A 327 -13.95 11.67 20.41
CA ARG A 327 -14.60 11.04 19.23
C ARG A 327 -15.22 9.67 19.58
N THR A 328 -14.53 8.89 20.42
CA THR A 328 -15.01 7.58 20.87
C THR A 328 -16.26 7.72 21.76
N LEU A 329 -16.30 8.72 22.64
CA LEU A 329 -17.42 8.97 23.54
C LEU A 329 -18.61 9.65 22.85
N GLU A 330 -18.37 10.58 21.92
CA GLU A 330 -19.40 11.30 21.15
C GLU A 330 -20.40 10.34 20.48
N HIS A 331 -19.89 9.24 19.90
CA HIS A 331 -20.74 8.23 19.26
C HIS A 331 -21.76 7.59 20.21
N ARG A 332 -21.44 7.51 21.51
CA ARG A 332 -22.24 6.81 22.52
C ARG A 332 -23.04 7.76 23.42
N TYR A 333 -22.55 8.99 23.63
CA TYR A 333 -23.06 9.93 24.64
C TYR A 333 -23.63 11.25 24.10
N ASN A 334 -23.71 11.44 22.78
CA ASN A 334 -24.45 12.57 22.17
C ASN A 334 -25.95 12.27 22.09
N GLY A 335 -26.58 12.16 23.26
CA GLY A 335 -28.03 11.95 23.41
C GLY A 335 -28.87 13.22 23.24
N PRO A 336 -30.20 13.12 23.38
CA PRO A 336 -31.14 14.24 23.15
C PRO A 336 -31.00 15.44 24.12
N ARG A 337 -30.11 15.36 25.12
CA ARG A 337 -29.88 16.40 26.14
C ARG A 337 -28.62 17.23 25.91
N GLY A 338 -27.96 17.11 24.76
CA GLY A 338 -26.81 17.92 24.38
C GLY A 338 -25.65 17.10 23.83
N GLU A 339 -24.72 17.79 23.18
CA GLU A 339 -23.48 17.21 22.65
C GLU A 339 -22.39 17.23 23.74
N LEU A 340 -21.65 16.13 23.89
CA LEU A 340 -20.49 16.05 24.74
C LEU A 340 -19.40 16.94 24.14
N THR A 341 -19.10 18.08 24.78
CA THR A 341 -17.98 18.91 24.36
C THR A 341 -16.68 18.43 24.99
N GLN A 342 -15.53 18.87 24.45
CA GLN A 342 -14.23 18.63 25.06
C GLN A 342 -14.18 19.12 26.52
N VAL A 343 -14.76 20.30 26.79
CA VAL A 343 -14.76 20.90 28.14
C VAL A 343 -15.59 20.05 29.11
N ASP A 344 -16.73 19.55 28.65
CA ASP A 344 -17.57 18.66 29.46
C ASP A 344 -16.83 17.37 29.79
N MET A 345 -16.22 16.72 28.78
CA MET A 345 -15.42 15.52 28.98
C MET A 345 -14.28 15.77 29.99
N GLU A 346 -13.51 16.84 29.82
CA GLU A 346 -12.41 17.18 30.74
C GLU A 346 -12.90 17.44 32.17
N ASN A 347 -14.06 18.09 32.34
CA ASN A 347 -14.66 18.30 33.67
C ASN A 347 -15.07 16.97 34.32
N VAL A 348 -15.67 16.04 33.55
CA VAL A 348 -16.04 14.71 34.07
C VAL A 348 -14.80 13.91 34.44
N LEU A 349 -13.74 13.93 33.63
CA LEU A 349 -12.47 13.29 33.93
C LEU A 349 -11.84 13.83 35.22
N ARG A 350 -11.90 15.14 35.45
CA ARG A 350 -11.44 15.78 36.69
C ARG A 350 -12.30 15.38 37.89
N GLN A 351 -13.62 15.33 37.73
CA GLN A 351 -14.55 14.91 38.78
C GLN A 351 -14.25 13.50 39.28
N HIS A 352 -13.87 12.58 38.37
CA HIS A 352 -13.51 11.20 38.71
C HIS A 352 -12.05 11.00 39.14
N GLY A 353 -11.23 12.06 39.07
CA GLY A 353 -9.81 12.01 39.41
C GLY A 353 -8.94 11.23 38.42
N ILE A 354 -9.38 11.08 37.17
CA ILE A 354 -8.69 10.28 36.12
C ILE A 354 -7.99 11.15 35.06
N MET A 355 -8.17 12.48 35.11
CA MET A 355 -7.53 13.41 34.18
C MET A 355 -6.00 13.29 34.17
N GLU A 356 -5.37 13.18 35.35
CA GLU A 356 -3.91 13.08 35.47
C GLU A 356 -3.36 11.81 34.80
N THR A 357 -4.13 10.72 34.83
CA THR A 357 -3.75 9.45 34.17
C THR A 357 -3.76 9.61 32.65
N LEU A 358 -4.77 10.28 32.10
CA LEU A 358 -4.83 10.61 30.69
C LEU A 358 -3.66 11.54 30.28
N GLU A 359 -3.40 12.59 31.04
CA GLU A 359 -2.31 13.54 30.74
C GLU A 359 -0.92 12.88 30.78
N ALA A 360 -0.67 11.99 31.75
CA ALA A 360 0.58 11.23 31.84
C ALA A 360 0.78 10.33 30.61
N ARG A 361 -0.29 9.68 30.15
CA ARG A 361 -0.27 8.83 28.95
C ARG A 361 -0.08 9.66 27.67
N GLU A 362 -0.79 10.78 27.54
CA GLU A 362 -0.63 11.70 26.41
C GLU A 362 0.81 12.23 26.32
N ARG A 363 1.39 12.62 27.46
CA ARG A 363 2.79 13.05 27.55
C ARG A 363 3.74 11.96 27.06
N HIS A 364 3.56 10.73 27.54
CA HIS A 364 4.38 9.59 27.12
C HIS A 364 4.25 9.30 25.61
N ASN A 365 3.02 9.32 25.08
CA ASN A 365 2.74 9.06 23.67
C ASN A 365 3.36 10.13 22.76
N ILE A 366 3.22 11.41 23.12
CA ILE A 366 3.81 12.52 22.36
C ILE A 366 5.33 12.42 22.34
N GLN A 367 5.97 12.22 23.50
CA GLN A 367 7.43 12.07 23.59
C GLN A 367 7.93 10.88 22.75
N THR A 368 7.25 9.73 22.86
CA THR A 368 7.59 8.50 22.11
C THR A 368 7.39 8.68 20.61
N ALA A 369 6.32 9.36 20.20
CA ALA A 369 6.07 9.69 18.80
C ALA A 369 7.15 10.63 18.25
N TYR A 370 7.52 11.66 19.00
CA TYR A 370 8.60 12.57 18.61
C TYR A 370 9.96 11.86 18.49
N ALA A 371 10.27 10.93 19.39
CA ALA A 371 11.48 10.10 19.33
C ALA A 371 11.48 9.16 18.11
N SER A 372 10.39 8.43 17.89
CA SER A 372 10.27 7.47 16.77
C SER A 372 10.24 8.16 15.40
N GLN A 373 9.61 9.32 15.31
CA GLN A 373 9.51 10.13 14.09
C GLN A 373 10.68 11.09 13.89
N ARG A 374 11.76 10.95 14.67
CA ARG A 374 13.00 11.72 14.53
C ARG A 374 12.78 13.24 14.54
N GLY A 375 11.89 13.72 15.41
CA GLY A 375 11.63 15.15 15.59
C GLY A 375 10.68 15.80 14.56
N ALA A 376 10.15 15.04 13.60
CA ALA A 376 9.28 15.57 12.56
C ALA A 376 7.84 15.78 13.06
N THR A 377 7.46 17.03 13.32
CA THR A 377 6.14 17.38 13.86
C THR A 377 4.99 16.91 12.97
N GLY A 378 5.10 17.09 11.65
CA GLY A 378 4.07 16.62 10.72
C GLY A 378 3.86 15.11 10.74
N ARG A 379 4.93 14.33 10.95
CA ARG A 379 4.84 12.86 11.05
C ARG A 379 4.32 12.41 12.42
N VAL A 380 4.64 13.15 13.48
CA VAL A 380 4.08 12.92 14.82
C VAL A 380 2.57 13.09 14.81
N GLY A 381 2.08 14.19 14.22
CA GLY A 381 0.64 14.42 14.08
C GLY A 381 -0.04 13.28 13.33
N TRP A 382 0.51 12.86 12.19
CA TRP A 382 -0.02 11.73 11.43
C TRP A 382 -0.02 10.41 12.22
N ALA A 383 1.08 10.09 12.91
CA ALA A 383 1.22 8.86 13.69
C ALA A 383 0.20 8.77 14.84
N LEU A 384 -0.12 9.90 15.48
CA LEU A 384 -1.09 9.99 16.57
C LEU A 384 -2.53 10.26 16.07
N GLY A 385 -2.77 10.41 14.76
CA GLY A 385 -4.09 10.77 14.24
C GLY A 385 -4.55 12.20 14.58
N LEU A 386 -3.60 13.10 14.87
CA LEU A 386 -3.82 14.50 15.22
C LEU A 386 -3.57 15.43 14.02
N SER A 387 -4.48 16.40 13.82
CA SER A 387 -4.20 17.54 12.95
C SER A 387 -3.08 18.43 13.54
N PRO A 388 -2.38 19.24 12.72
CA PRO A 388 -1.33 20.13 13.21
C PRO A 388 -1.77 21.05 14.35
N SER A 389 -3.01 21.58 14.26
CA SER A 389 -3.56 22.45 15.29
C SER A 389 -3.95 21.70 16.57
N GLU A 390 -4.44 20.46 16.47
CA GLU A 390 -4.73 19.62 17.64
C GLU A 390 -3.44 19.23 18.37
N LEU A 391 -2.40 18.83 17.64
CA LEU A 391 -1.09 18.52 18.23
C LEU A 391 -0.50 19.75 18.94
N GLN A 392 -0.56 20.93 18.31
CA GLN A 392 -0.07 22.17 18.92
C GLN A 392 -0.83 22.49 20.22
N ARG A 393 -2.16 22.40 20.21
CA ARG A 393 -2.99 22.62 21.41
C ARG A 393 -2.70 21.61 22.49
N LEU A 394 -2.51 20.34 22.14
CA LEU A 394 -2.24 19.27 23.09
C LEU A 394 -0.87 19.44 23.75
N THR A 395 0.17 19.71 22.97
CA THR A 395 1.51 20.01 23.48
C THR A 395 1.49 21.22 24.42
N HIS A 396 0.72 22.26 24.07
CA HIS A 396 0.56 23.45 24.93
C HIS A 396 -0.19 23.14 26.23
N ALA A 397 -1.31 22.41 26.13
CA ALA A 397 -2.10 22.01 27.29
C ALA A 397 -1.28 21.18 28.29
N LEU A 398 -0.39 20.32 27.78
CA LEU A 398 0.48 19.46 28.58
C LEU A 398 1.79 20.13 29.02
N LYS A 399 2.05 21.38 28.60
CA LYS A 399 3.31 22.11 28.87
C LYS A 399 4.56 21.35 28.41
N LEU A 400 4.52 20.83 27.19
CA LEU A 400 5.57 20.00 26.60
C LEU A 400 6.44 20.72 25.58
N GLU A 401 6.26 22.02 25.38
CA GLU A 401 6.93 22.77 24.32
C GLU A 401 8.46 22.71 24.46
N GLU A 402 8.99 22.92 25.67
CA GLU A 402 10.44 22.88 25.92
C GLU A 402 11.02 21.47 25.71
N GLU A 403 10.33 20.44 26.18
CA GLU A 403 10.76 19.05 26.06
C GLU A 403 10.75 18.57 24.60
N VAL A 404 9.69 18.91 23.88
CA VAL A 404 9.55 18.61 22.44
C VAL A 404 10.63 19.35 21.67
N GLU A 405 10.84 20.63 21.94
CA GLU A 405 11.83 21.42 21.21
C GLU A 405 13.27 20.97 21.51
N ALA A 406 13.58 20.57 22.74
CA ALA A 406 14.86 19.97 23.10
C ALA A 406 15.12 18.67 22.31
N LEU A 407 14.10 17.84 22.16
CA LEU A 407 14.20 16.60 21.39
C LEU A 407 14.34 16.87 19.88
N ARG A 408 13.65 17.88 19.35
CA ARG A 408 13.82 18.33 17.95
C ARG A 408 15.21 18.90 17.72
N GLU A 409 15.74 19.69 18.65
CA GLU A 409 17.12 20.22 18.59
C GLU A 409 18.15 19.09 18.57
N ARG A 410 17.95 18.03 19.37
CA ARG A 410 18.80 16.84 19.32
C ARG A 410 18.85 16.21 17.92
N PHE A 411 17.70 16.03 17.28
CA PHE A 411 17.64 15.47 15.92
C PHE A 411 18.17 16.44 14.85
N ARG A 412 17.97 17.74 15.01
CA ARG A 412 18.62 18.75 14.15
C ARG A 412 20.13 18.60 14.16
N ASN A 413 20.71 18.46 15.35
CA ASN A 413 22.15 18.28 15.52
C ASN A 413 22.63 16.94 14.96
N GLU A 414 21.88 15.85 15.15
CA GLU A 414 22.19 14.54 14.55
C GLU A 414 22.24 14.60 13.01
N VAL A 415 21.24 15.24 12.40
CA VAL A 415 21.16 15.42 10.94
C VAL A 415 22.34 16.25 10.43
N LEU A 416 22.68 17.34 11.10
CA LEU A 416 23.80 18.20 10.69
C LEU A 416 25.17 17.56 10.93
N ALA A 417 25.30 16.72 11.96
CA ALA A 417 26.53 15.99 12.30
C ALA A 417 26.76 14.74 11.44
N THR A 418 25.82 14.37 10.56
CA THR A 418 25.97 13.20 9.69
C THR A 418 27.21 13.34 8.80
N GLY A 419 28.21 12.48 9.00
CA GLY A 419 29.49 12.54 8.28
C GLY A 419 29.56 11.73 6.98
N HIS A 420 28.66 10.75 6.79
CA HIS A 420 28.66 9.92 5.59
C HIS A 420 27.92 10.61 4.44
N LEU A 421 28.64 10.87 3.33
CA LEU A 421 28.10 11.57 2.16
C LEU A 421 26.81 10.94 1.64
N THR A 422 26.75 9.62 1.50
CA THR A 422 25.57 8.89 1.03
C THR A 422 24.32 9.18 1.85
N HIS A 423 24.46 9.21 3.17
CA HIS A 423 23.34 9.51 4.06
C HIS A 423 22.91 10.98 3.95
N ARG A 424 23.86 11.90 3.80
CA ARG A 424 23.54 13.33 3.57
C ARG A 424 22.82 13.55 2.24
N LEU A 425 23.21 12.82 1.19
CA LEU A 425 22.55 12.87 -0.12
C LEU A 425 21.13 12.29 -0.07
N ASP A 426 20.91 11.21 0.68
CA ASP A 426 19.56 10.66 0.92
C ASP A 426 18.68 11.67 1.68
N LEU A 427 19.24 12.30 2.73
CA LEU A 427 18.54 13.33 3.51
C LEU A 427 18.18 14.56 2.66
N LEU A 428 19.04 14.97 1.71
CA LEU A 428 18.72 16.01 0.73
C LEU A 428 17.48 15.64 -0.11
N GLY A 429 17.24 14.33 -0.32
CA GLY A 429 16.03 13.84 -0.96
C GLY A 429 14.76 13.99 -0.13
N ARG A 430 14.89 14.10 1.19
CA ARG A 430 13.79 14.19 2.16
C ARG A 430 13.49 15.65 2.51
N ASP A 431 13.26 16.47 1.50
CA ASP A 431 13.11 17.92 1.65
C ASP A 431 12.07 18.33 2.71
N LYS A 432 10.88 17.71 2.66
CA LYS A 432 9.80 17.95 3.63
C LYS A 432 10.23 17.72 5.09
N TYR A 433 11.11 16.75 5.34
CA TYR A 433 11.62 16.46 6.68
C TYR A 433 12.58 17.55 7.17
N LEU A 434 13.46 18.03 6.29
CA LEU A 434 14.40 19.11 6.62
C LEU A 434 13.68 20.45 6.80
N VAL A 435 12.61 20.69 6.05
CA VAL A 435 11.71 21.85 6.20
C VAL A 435 11.01 21.79 7.55
N ASP A 436 10.42 20.64 7.91
CA ASP A 436 9.74 20.46 9.20
C ASP A 436 10.70 20.74 10.37
N LEU A 437 11.92 20.21 10.31
CA LEU A 437 12.95 20.48 11.31
C LEU A 437 13.50 21.91 11.27
N GLY A 438 13.20 22.73 10.26
CA GLY A 438 13.71 24.10 10.14
C GLY A 438 15.20 24.20 9.82
N ILE A 439 15.81 23.13 9.29
CA ILE A 439 17.26 23.08 8.99
C ILE A 439 17.58 22.98 7.49
N GLN A 440 16.56 22.93 6.62
CA GLN A 440 16.71 22.79 5.16
C GLN A 440 17.82 23.68 4.59
N LYS A 441 17.76 24.99 4.82
CA LYS A 441 18.76 25.94 4.31
C LYS A 441 20.16 25.66 4.87
N ARG A 442 20.30 25.50 6.19
CA ARG A 442 21.58 25.22 6.86
C ARG A 442 22.21 23.92 6.35
N PHE A 443 21.40 22.89 6.17
CA PHE A 443 21.82 21.59 5.67
C PHE A 443 22.25 21.66 4.20
N ALA A 444 21.44 22.31 3.35
CA ALA A 444 21.74 22.49 1.93
C ALA A 444 23.03 23.29 1.72
N ASP A 445 23.21 24.39 2.45
CA ASP A 445 24.41 25.23 2.38
C ASP A 445 25.68 24.47 2.81
N ALA A 446 25.58 23.66 3.87
CA ALA A 446 26.69 22.84 4.34
C ALA A 446 27.06 21.74 3.33
N LEU A 447 26.06 21.02 2.80
CA LEU A 447 26.27 19.98 1.80
C LEU A 447 26.77 20.55 0.47
N ARG A 448 26.33 21.75 0.09
CA ARG A 448 26.82 22.46 -1.09
C ARG A 448 28.32 22.72 -1.00
N LYS A 449 28.79 23.32 0.11
CA LYS A 449 30.21 23.58 0.34
C LYS A 449 31.04 22.30 0.34
N GLU A 450 30.51 21.23 0.94
CA GLU A 450 31.14 19.92 0.94
C GLU A 450 31.29 19.38 -0.49
N LEU A 451 30.20 19.35 -1.27
CA LEU A 451 30.21 18.86 -2.64
C LEU A 451 31.08 19.70 -3.57
N GLU A 452 31.14 21.03 -3.41
CA GLU A 452 32.06 21.89 -4.15
C GLU A 452 33.52 21.50 -3.89
N ARG A 453 33.88 21.24 -2.62
CA ARG A 453 35.22 20.78 -2.25
C ARG A 453 35.52 19.40 -2.85
N LEU A 454 34.61 18.44 -2.70
CA LEU A 454 34.79 17.08 -3.23
C LEU A 454 34.87 17.07 -4.76
N ALA A 455 34.07 17.88 -5.42
CA ALA A 455 34.11 18.05 -6.88
C ALA A 455 35.45 18.64 -7.31
N LYS A 456 35.97 19.66 -6.60
CA LYS A 456 37.28 20.26 -6.88
C LYS A 456 38.42 19.23 -6.77
N ASP A 457 38.38 18.35 -5.76
CA ASP A 457 39.37 17.28 -5.58
C ASP A 457 39.24 16.15 -6.64
N ALA A 458 38.10 16.08 -7.33
CA ALA A 458 37.79 15.09 -8.36
C ALA A 458 37.94 15.63 -9.81
N LEU A 459 38.05 16.95 -9.99
CA LEU A 459 38.21 17.61 -11.28
C LEU A 459 39.33 17.00 -12.15
N PRO A 460 40.55 16.73 -11.64
CA PRO A 460 41.65 16.14 -12.44
C PRO A 460 41.29 14.82 -13.14
N ASP A 461 40.40 14.02 -12.54
CA ASP A 461 40.07 12.67 -12.98
C ASP A 461 38.76 12.61 -13.80
N ALA A 462 38.18 13.76 -14.16
CA ALA A 462 36.86 13.86 -14.79
C ALA A 462 36.88 14.70 -16.08
N THR A 463 36.06 14.30 -17.06
CA THR A 463 35.96 14.97 -18.38
C THR A 463 34.62 15.67 -18.59
N ASP A 464 33.58 15.24 -17.88
CA ASP A 464 32.22 15.77 -17.93
C ASP A 464 31.55 15.66 -16.54
N LEU A 465 30.32 16.19 -16.40
CA LEU A 465 29.61 16.15 -15.12
C LEU A 465 29.30 14.72 -14.64
N HIS A 466 29.08 13.79 -15.56
CA HIS A 466 28.71 12.41 -15.21
C HIS A 466 29.92 11.65 -14.68
N SER A 467 31.07 11.74 -15.35
CA SER A 467 32.36 11.24 -14.88
C SER A 467 32.79 11.89 -13.57
N LEU A 468 32.56 13.20 -13.39
CA LEU A 468 32.82 13.89 -12.12
C LEU A 468 31.98 13.30 -10.98
N ALA A 469 30.68 13.11 -11.18
CA ALA A 469 29.81 12.47 -10.20
C ALA A 469 30.24 11.02 -9.90
N ASN A 470 30.70 10.28 -10.91
CA ASN A 470 31.25 8.93 -10.74
C ASN A 470 32.57 8.90 -9.96
N VAL A 471 33.46 9.88 -10.16
CA VAL A 471 34.72 9.97 -9.40
C VAL A 471 34.44 10.34 -7.95
N VAL A 472 33.60 11.35 -7.71
CA VAL A 472 33.17 11.75 -6.34
C VAL A 472 32.49 10.57 -5.63
N GLY A 473 31.58 9.89 -6.31
CA GLY A 473 30.90 8.72 -5.78
C GLY A 473 31.85 7.59 -5.40
N ARG A 474 32.81 7.26 -6.28
CA ARG A 474 33.83 6.23 -6.02
C ARG A 474 34.76 6.59 -4.86
N LYS A 475 35.24 7.85 -4.77
CA LYS A 475 36.17 8.28 -3.71
C LYS A 475 35.50 8.38 -2.34
N HIS A 476 34.21 8.68 -2.28
CA HIS A 476 33.50 8.98 -1.02
C HIS A 476 32.37 7.99 -0.68
N GLY A 477 32.29 6.86 -1.38
CA GLY A 477 31.37 5.76 -1.07
C GLY A 477 29.89 6.10 -1.32
N ALA A 478 29.60 6.94 -2.32
CA ALA A 478 28.25 7.38 -2.67
C ALA A 478 27.84 6.93 -4.09
N PRO A 479 26.57 6.53 -4.31
CA PRO A 479 26.06 6.27 -5.65
C PRO A 479 26.16 7.52 -6.53
N ALA A 480 26.70 7.37 -7.73
CA ALA A 480 26.89 8.48 -8.67
C ALA A 480 25.58 9.20 -9.00
N GLU A 481 24.48 8.46 -9.11
CA GLU A 481 23.14 9.02 -9.34
C GLU A 481 22.71 10.02 -8.24
N LEU A 482 23.02 9.72 -6.97
CA LEU A 482 22.71 10.62 -5.86
C LEU A 482 23.56 11.87 -5.91
N VAL A 483 24.83 11.75 -6.29
CA VAL A 483 25.74 12.89 -6.47
C VAL A 483 25.26 13.77 -7.62
N THR A 484 24.88 13.20 -8.76
CA THR A 484 24.33 13.95 -9.91
C THR A 484 23.06 14.70 -9.52
N ARG A 485 22.09 14.04 -8.88
CA ARG A 485 20.86 14.68 -8.39
C ARG A 485 21.15 15.80 -7.39
N ALA A 486 22.17 15.65 -6.55
CA ALA A 486 22.56 16.68 -5.60
C ALA A 486 23.19 17.89 -6.29
N PHE A 487 24.01 17.69 -7.33
CA PHE A 487 24.53 18.81 -8.13
C PHE A 487 23.40 19.62 -8.79
N GLU A 488 22.37 18.95 -9.29
CA GLU A 488 21.19 19.60 -9.84
C GLU A 488 20.40 20.35 -8.76
N ARG A 489 20.04 19.66 -7.67
CA ARG A 489 19.24 20.25 -6.58
C ARG A 489 19.90 21.42 -5.87
N LEU A 490 21.24 21.43 -5.79
CA LEU A 490 22.01 22.51 -5.15
C LEU A 490 22.49 23.57 -6.15
N ASN A 491 22.02 23.53 -7.40
CA ASN A 491 22.39 24.46 -8.46
C ASN A 491 23.91 24.58 -8.66
N LEU A 492 24.62 23.45 -8.69
CA LEU A 492 26.07 23.37 -8.87
C LEU A 492 26.47 23.06 -10.31
N THR A 493 25.54 22.59 -11.14
CA THR A 493 25.80 22.09 -12.51
C THR A 493 26.49 23.10 -13.41
N GLU A 494 26.04 24.35 -13.45
CA GLU A 494 26.64 25.39 -14.30
C GLU A 494 28.06 25.77 -13.87
N GLY A 495 28.28 25.91 -12.55
CA GLY A 495 29.59 26.23 -11.99
C GLY A 495 30.62 25.13 -12.28
N LEU A 496 30.21 23.87 -12.07
CA LEU A 496 31.07 22.71 -12.32
C LEU A 496 31.37 22.52 -13.82
N ARG A 497 30.39 22.77 -14.72
CA ARG A 497 30.64 22.76 -16.18
C ARG A 497 31.69 23.78 -16.61
N LYS A 498 31.63 25.00 -16.07
CA LYS A 498 32.64 26.04 -16.35
C LYS A 498 34.03 25.59 -15.90
N GLN A 499 34.14 25.00 -14.72
CA GLN A 499 35.42 24.49 -14.20
C GLN A 499 35.98 23.35 -15.06
N LEU A 500 35.15 22.38 -15.47
CA LEU A 500 35.55 21.30 -16.38
C LEU A 500 36.02 21.83 -17.75
N SER A 501 35.33 22.83 -18.30
CA SER A 501 35.73 23.46 -19.57
C SER A 501 37.05 24.24 -19.47
N ALA A 502 37.32 24.90 -18.34
CA ALA A 502 38.57 25.62 -18.10
C ALA A 502 39.75 24.67 -17.93
N GLN A 503 39.53 23.50 -17.34
CA GLN A 503 40.54 22.45 -17.21
C GLN A 503 40.89 21.81 -18.57
N ALA A 504 39.90 21.57 -19.42
CA ALA A 504 40.12 21.06 -20.78
C ALA A 504 40.90 22.04 -21.68
N GLN A 505 40.86 23.34 -21.36
CA GLN A 505 41.58 24.41 -22.07
C GLN A 505 42.97 24.71 -21.47
N SER A 506 43.31 24.13 -20.32
CA SER A 506 44.63 24.29 -19.71
C SER A 506 45.62 23.31 -20.36
N PRO A 507 46.71 23.79 -21.02
CA PRO A 507 47.63 22.92 -21.72
C PRO A 507 48.35 21.99 -20.73
N SER A 508 48.32 20.68 -21.01
CA SER A 508 49.15 19.69 -20.35
C SER A 508 50.62 20.05 -20.56
N HIS A 509 51.30 20.49 -19.50
CA HIS A 509 52.74 20.74 -19.49
C HIS A 509 53.55 19.47 -19.24
#